data_AF-A0A7C9DXU3-F1
#
_entry.id   AF-A0A7C9DXU3-F1
#
_cell.length_a   1.000
_cell.length_b   1.000
_cell.length_c   1.000
_cell.angle_alpha   90.00
_cell.angle_beta   90.00
_cell.angle_gamma   90.00
#
_symmetry.space_group_name_H-M   'P 1'
#
loop_
_entity.id
_entity.type
_entity.pdbx_description
1 polymer ?
#
loop_
_entity_poly.entity_id
_entity_poly.type
_entity_poly.pdbx_seq_one_letter_code
_entity_poly.pdbx_strand_id
1 'polypeptide(L)'
;LSEAEIEELIAELLEVESKAAEAQEALEKESLEKVEREVREELAENLQGDDLEKAVADEMATFREEWEASLDELETESAHLLEQLDGAGIDLPSIYKWIDSRAPNGCCTEAWKKRAHWVGSEITNDVVESIKDAEKHLQILRPVRSKNGKILEEGASGYLGKKV
;
A
#
# COMPACT_ATOMS: atom_id res chain seq x y z
N LEU A 1 25.23 -13.74 -0.51
CA LEU A 1 24.09 -14.60 -0.16
C LEU A 1 23.85 -15.57 -1.30
N SER A 2 23.47 -16.81 -0.98
CA SER A 2 22.91 -17.77 -1.92
C SER A 2 21.49 -17.37 -2.31
N GLU A 3 20.97 -17.91 -3.42
CA GLU A 3 19.59 -17.66 -3.86
C GLU A 3 18.55 -18.05 -2.79
N ALA A 4 18.80 -19.15 -2.06
CA ALA A 4 17.92 -19.59 -0.97
C ALA A 4 17.93 -18.63 0.23
N GLU A 5 19.09 -18.11 0.62
CA GLU A 5 19.20 -17.09 1.70
C GLU A 5 18.50 -15.79 1.30
N ILE A 6 18.51 -15.44 0.01
CA ILE A 6 17.79 -14.27 -0.51
C ILE A 6 16.28 -14.49 -0.46
N GLU A 7 15.80 -15.68 -0.86
CA GLU A 7 14.37 -16.02 -0.75
C GLU A 7 13.89 -16.02 0.71
N GLU A 8 14.73 -16.46 1.65
CA GLU A 8 14.45 -16.43 3.09
C GLU A 8 14.33 -14.99 3.61
N LEU A 9 15.28 -14.11 3.30
CA LEU A 9 15.21 -12.69 3.68
C LEU A 9 13.98 -11.98 3.09
N ILE A 10 13.60 -12.31 1.85
CA ILE A 10 12.39 -11.73 1.25
C ILE A 10 11.13 -12.27 1.94
N ALA A 11 11.10 -13.55 2.32
CA ALA A 11 9.97 -14.11 3.06
C ALA A 11 9.82 -13.47 4.44
N GLU A 12 10.93 -13.28 5.15
CA GLU A 12 10.98 -12.60 6.45
C GLU A 12 10.51 -11.14 6.32
N LEU A 13 11.01 -10.40 5.32
CA LEU A 13 10.56 -9.04 5.03
C LEU A 13 9.05 -8.98 4.79
N LEU A 14 8.50 -9.91 4.01
CA LEU A 14 7.06 -9.95 3.74
C LEU A 14 6.24 -10.22 5.01
N GLU A 15 6.74 -11.05 5.92
CA GLU A 15 6.09 -11.32 7.20
C GLU A 15 6.10 -10.08 8.11
N VAL A 16 7.25 -9.42 8.22
CA VAL A 16 7.42 -8.18 8.99
C VAL A 16 6.51 -7.07 8.45
N GLU A 17 6.50 -6.86 7.14
CA GLU A 17 5.62 -5.88 6.48
C GLU A 17 4.13 -6.20 6.68
N SER A 18 3.76 -7.49 6.69
CA SER A 18 2.37 -7.90 6.98
C SER A 18 1.99 -7.55 8.41
N LYS A 19 2.85 -7.85 9.38
CA LYS A 19 2.62 -7.51 10.80
C LYS A 19 2.59 -5.99 11.02
N ALA A 20 3.46 -5.24 10.33
CA ALA A 20 3.46 -3.78 10.40
C ALA A 20 2.14 -3.20 9.87
N ALA A 21 1.62 -3.75 8.77
CA ALA A 21 0.31 -3.36 8.25
C ALA A 21 -0.84 -3.68 9.22
N GLU A 22 -0.79 -4.82 9.92
CA GLU A 22 -1.77 -5.17 10.96
C GLU A 22 -1.71 -4.22 12.16
N ALA A 23 -0.50 -3.88 12.64
CA ALA A 23 -0.31 -2.91 13.72
C ALA A 23 -0.83 -1.52 13.33
N GLN A 24 -0.58 -1.08 12.09
CA GLN A 24 -1.14 0.15 11.56
C GLN A 24 -2.67 0.11 11.52
N GLU A 25 -3.28 -0.99 11.08
CA GLU A 25 -4.74 -1.17 11.06
C GLU A 25 -5.34 -1.14 12.48
N ALA A 26 -4.65 -1.72 13.48
CA ALA A 26 -5.07 -1.66 14.88
C ALA A 26 -5.07 -0.23 15.45
N LEU A 27 -4.14 0.62 14.98
CA LEU A 27 -4.03 2.04 15.33
C LEU A 27 -4.94 2.96 14.49
N GLU A 28 -5.68 2.43 13.51
CA GLU A 28 -6.65 3.23 12.78
C GLU A 28 -7.82 3.67 13.67
N LYS A 29 -8.40 4.82 13.32
CA LYS A 29 -9.46 5.46 14.09
C LYS A 29 -10.66 4.53 14.32
N GLU A 30 -11.11 3.81 13.29
CA GLU A 30 -12.27 2.91 13.39
C GLU A 30 -11.99 1.73 14.35
N SER A 31 -10.79 1.16 14.28
CA SER A 31 -10.32 0.11 15.18
C SER A 31 -10.25 0.60 16.62
N LEU A 32 -9.66 1.77 16.84
CA LEU A 32 -9.54 2.37 18.17
C LEU A 32 -10.90 2.73 18.79
N GLU A 33 -11.84 3.28 18.01
CA GLU A 33 -13.20 3.56 18.48
C GLU A 33 -13.95 2.28 18.87
N LYS A 34 -13.71 1.18 18.15
CA LYS A 34 -14.29 -0.12 18.48
C LYS A 34 -13.72 -0.65 19.80
N VAL A 35 -12.40 -0.65 19.97
CA VAL A 35 -11.73 -1.12 21.19
C VAL A 35 -12.10 -0.24 22.38
N GLU A 36 -12.13 1.08 22.23
CA GLU A 36 -12.51 2.00 23.31
C GLU A 36 -13.93 1.73 23.81
N ARG A 37 -14.87 1.41 22.91
CA ARG A 37 -16.23 1.04 23.29
C ARG A 37 -16.25 -0.28 24.08
N GLU A 38 -15.52 -1.30 23.62
CA GLU A 38 -15.42 -2.59 24.31
C GLU A 38 -14.81 -2.41 25.71
N VAL A 39 -13.70 -1.67 25.82
CA VAL A 39 -13.04 -1.34 27.10
C VAL A 39 -13.98 -0.56 28.02
N ARG A 40 -14.72 0.42 27.50
CA ARG A 40 -15.68 1.20 28.30
C ARG A 40 -16.83 0.34 28.80
N GLU A 41 -17.35 -0.57 27.97
CA GLU A 41 -18.41 -1.51 28.36
C GLU A 41 -17.94 -2.44 29.49
N GLU A 42 -16.73 -2.98 29.42
CA GLU A 42 -16.15 -3.85 30.45
C GLU A 42 -15.86 -3.11 31.77
N LEU A 43 -15.25 -1.92 31.69
CA LEU A 43 -14.91 -1.15 32.89
C LEU A 43 -16.14 -0.57 33.60
N ALA A 44 -17.23 -0.30 32.87
CA ALA A 44 -18.47 0.22 33.43
C ALA A 44 -19.19 -0.78 34.37
N GLU A 45 -18.81 -2.07 34.34
CA GLU A 45 -19.31 -3.05 35.33
C GLU A 45 -18.85 -2.73 36.76
N ASN A 46 -17.68 -2.09 36.90
CA ASN A 46 -17.02 -1.89 38.20
C ASN A 46 -16.76 -0.40 38.52
N LEU A 47 -16.73 0.47 37.52
CA LEU A 47 -16.40 1.90 37.65
C LEU A 47 -17.53 2.79 37.09
N GLN A 48 -17.64 4.02 37.60
CA GLN A 48 -18.64 4.98 37.15
C GLN A 48 -18.08 6.41 37.16
N GLY A 49 -18.65 7.28 36.32
CA GLY A 49 -18.32 8.70 36.28
C GLY A 49 -16.86 8.95 35.91
N ASP A 50 -16.20 9.88 36.61
CA ASP A 50 -14.83 10.30 36.31
C ASP A 50 -13.80 9.17 36.47
N ASP A 51 -14.04 8.23 37.39
CA ASP A 51 -13.15 7.07 37.58
C ASP A 51 -13.19 6.12 36.38
N LEU A 52 -14.36 5.97 35.74
CA LEU A 52 -14.52 5.19 34.51
C LEU A 52 -13.81 5.87 33.34
N GLU A 53 -14.04 7.16 33.13
CA GLU A 53 -13.42 7.89 32.01
C GLU A 53 -11.90 7.92 32.13
N LYS A 54 -11.37 8.04 33.36
CA LYS A 54 -9.92 7.95 33.60
C LYS A 54 -9.38 6.56 33.30
N ALA A 55 -10.04 5.49 33.77
CA ALA A 55 -9.59 4.13 33.52
C ALA A 55 -9.62 3.79 32.02
N VAL A 56 -10.68 4.18 31.30
CA VAL A 56 -10.75 4.01 29.83
C VAL A 56 -9.62 4.76 29.13
N ALA A 57 -9.33 6.00 29.55
CA ALA A 57 -8.24 6.77 28.95
C ALA A 57 -6.86 6.13 29.21
N ASP A 58 -6.60 5.65 30.43
CA ASP A 58 -5.35 5.00 30.82
C ASP A 58 -5.16 3.66 30.07
N GLU A 59 -6.19 2.83 29.96
CA GLU A 59 -6.15 1.57 29.19
C GLU A 59 -5.95 1.83 27.69
N MET A 60 -6.68 2.78 27.11
CA MET A 60 -6.52 3.12 25.69
C MET A 60 -5.18 3.79 25.37
N ALA A 61 -4.58 4.49 26.34
CA ALA A 61 -3.22 5.01 26.22
C ALA A 61 -2.21 3.85 26.19
N THR A 62 -2.33 2.91 27.13
CA THR A 62 -1.47 1.71 27.19
C THR A 62 -1.58 0.87 25.92
N PHE A 63 -2.80 0.62 25.45
CA PHE A 63 -3.05 -0.12 24.20
C PHE A 63 -2.37 0.55 23.00
N ARG A 64 -2.49 1.88 22.88
CA ARG A 64 -1.81 2.63 21.80
C ARG A 64 -0.30 2.55 21.92
N GLU A 65 0.25 2.77 23.11
CA GLU A 65 1.69 2.69 23.35
C GLU A 65 2.26 1.32 22.99
N GLU A 66 1.56 0.22 23.32
CA GLU A 66 1.98 -1.14 22.97
C GLU A 66 2.01 -1.38 21.46
N TRP A 67 0.98 -0.94 20.74
CA TRP A 67 0.93 -1.07 19.29
C TRP A 67 1.93 -0.14 18.57
N GLU A 68 2.12 1.09 19.06
CA GLU A 68 3.13 2.02 18.54
C GLU A 68 4.54 1.45 18.76
N ALA A 69 4.84 0.93 19.94
CA ALA A 69 6.13 0.28 20.20
C ALA A 69 6.36 -0.95 19.31
N SER A 70 5.32 -1.76 19.11
CA SER A 70 5.38 -2.91 18.19
C SER A 70 5.61 -2.47 16.75
N LEU A 71 4.96 -1.39 16.31
CA LEU A 71 5.15 -0.83 14.98
C LEU A 71 6.57 -0.29 14.79
N ASP A 72 7.11 0.45 15.76
CA ASP A 72 8.48 0.97 15.73
C ASP A 72 9.53 -0.17 15.62
N GLU A 73 9.32 -1.28 16.33
CA GLU A 73 10.19 -2.47 16.24
C GLU A 73 10.13 -3.10 14.84
N LEU A 74 8.93 -3.30 14.31
CA LEU A 74 8.72 -3.88 12.97
C LEU A 74 9.27 -2.98 11.85
N GLU A 75 9.14 -1.65 11.98
CA GLU A 75 9.71 -0.70 11.03
C GLU A 75 11.25 -0.72 11.08
N THR A 76 11.83 -0.87 12.28
CA THR A 76 13.28 -1.02 12.45
C THR A 76 13.78 -2.33 11.84
N GLU A 77 13.07 -3.42 12.06
CA GLU A 77 13.37 -4.74 11.50
C GLU A 77 13.27 -4.74 9.97
N SER A 78 12.19 -4.17 9.42
CA SER A 78 12.02 -3.99 7.96
C SER A 78 13.18 -3.19 7.36
N ALA A 79 13.56 -2.08 7.99
CA ALA A 79 14.70 -1.27 7.53
C ALA A 79 16.01 -2.06 7.52
N HIS A 80 16.23 -2.89 8.53
CA HIS A 80 17.41 -3.76 8.61
C HIS A 80 17.43 -4.85 7.52
N LEU A 81 16.29 -5.49 7.27
CA LEU A 81 16.16 -6.50 6.21
C LEU A 81 16.39 -5.88 4.82
N LEU A 82 15.86 -4.68 4.58
CA LEU A 82 16.10 -3.94 3.34
C LEU A 82 17.57 -3.57 3.16
N GLU A 83 18.27 -3.17 4.23
CA GLU A 83 19.71 -2.89 4.17
C GLU A 83 20.52 -4.16 3.84
N GLN A 84 20.14 -5.32 4.39
CA GLN A 84 20.78 -6.60 4.05
C GLN A 84 20.57 -6.99 2.59
N LEU A 85 19.37 -6.78 2.06
CA LEU A 85 19.03 -7.04 0.66
C LEU A 85 19.79 -6.09 -0.30
N ASP A 86 19.89 -4.81 0.04
CA ASP A 86 20.69 -3.84 -0.71
C ASP A 86 22.20 -4.18 -0.66
N GLY A 87 22.71 -4.55 0.51
CA GLY A 87 24.09 -5.02 0.69
C GLY A 87 24.42 -6.29 -0.08
N ALA A 88 23.42 -7.11 -0.39
CA ALA A 88 23.53 -8.28 -1.27
C ALA A 88 23.46 -7.92 -2.77
N GLY A 89 23.24 -6.65 -3.12
CA GLY A 89 23.14 -6.15 -4.48
C GLY A 89 21.79 -6.45 -5.14
N ILE A 90 20.74 -6.68 -4.35
CA ILE A 90 19.41 -6.95 -4.87
C ILE A 90 18.70 -5.62 -5.10
N ASP A 91 18.34 -5.40 -6.36
CA ASP A 91 17.57 -4.23 -6.78
C ASP A 91 16.13 -4.32 -6.24
N LEU A 92 15.73 -3.38 -5.36
CA LEU A 92 14.37 -3.23 -4.82
C LEU A 92 13.26 -3.36 -5.89
N PRO A 93 13.34 -2.68 -7.06
CA PRO A 93 12.40 -2.88 -8.16
C PRO A 93 12.24 -4.34 -8.62
N SER A 94 13.30 -5.15 -8.53
CA SER A 94 13.27 -6.57 -8.88
C SER A 94 12.57 -7.39 -7.78
N ILE A 95 12.70 -7.01 -6.51
CA ILE A 95 11.96 -7.59 -5.39
C ILE A 95 10.46 -7.31 -5.55
N TYR A 96 10.07 -6.06 -5.78
CA TYR A 96 8.65 -5.71 -5.97
C TYR A 96 8.02 -6.43 -7.16
N LYS A 97 8.76 -6.57 -8.28
CA LYS A 97 8.31 -7.40 -9.42
C LYS A 97 8.13 -8.87 -9.05
N TRP A 98 9.00 -9.42 -8.20
CA TRP A 98 8.90 -10.80 -7.73
C TRP A 98 7.71 -10.98 -6.79
N ILE A 99 7.46 -10.03 -5.88
CA ILE A 99 6.29 -10.00 -5.00
C ILE A 99 5.00 -9.94 -5.84
N ASP A 100 4.92 -9.02 -6.81
CA ASP A 100 3.79 -8.88 -7.73
C ASP A 100 3.55 -10.17 -8.54
N SER A 101 4.61 -10.89 -8.90
CA SER A 101 4.47 -12.16 -9.63
C SER A 101 3.94 -13.32 -8.77
N ARG A 102 4.05 -13.24 -7.43
CA ARG A 102 3.53 -14.24 -6.46
C ARG A 102 2.20 -13.84 -5.82
N ALA A 103 1.68 -12.67 -6.18
CA ALA A 103 0.58 -11.97 -5.53
C ALA A 103 -0.80 -12.67 -5.45
N PRO A 104 -1.20 -13.63 -6.31
CA PRO A 104 -2.50 -14.30 -6.09
C PRO A 104 -2.55 -15.21 -4.85
N ASN A 105 -1.42 -15.56 -4.23
CA ASN A 105 -1.37 -16.62 -3.22
C ASN A 105 -0.92 -16.18 -1.81
N GLY A 106 -0.49 -14.93 -1.59
CA GLY A 106 0.27 -14.56 -0.38
C GLY A 106 -0.15 -13.31 0.40
N CYS A 107 -1.15 -12.54 -0.04
CA CYS A 107 -1.48 -11.26 0.60
C CYS A 107 -2.75 -11.32 1.46
N CYS A 108 -2.63 -10.97 2.74
CA CYS A 108 -3.66 -11.22 3.75
C CYS A 108 -4.63 -10.04 3.98
N THR A 109 -4.21 -8.79 3.76
CA THR A 109 -4.98 -7.61 4.19
C THR A 109 -6.13 -7.26 3.24
N GLU A 110 -7.26 -6.83 3.82
CA GLU A 110 -8.47 -6.45 3.08
C GLU A 110 -8.24 -5.21 2.20
N ALA A 111 -7.38 -4.28 2.63
CA ALA A 111 -6.98 -3.11 1.84
C ALA A 111 -6.20 -3.49 0.57
N TRP A 112 -5.41 -4.57 0.62
CA TRP A 112 -4.67 -5.07 -0.53
C TRP A 112 -5.59 -5.87 -1.47
N LYS A 113 -6.44 -6.76 -0.94
CA LYS A 113 -7.47 -7.46 -1.73
C LYS A 113 -8.39 -6.50 -2.49
N LYS A 114 -8.80 -5.40 -1.84
CA LYS A 114 -9.62 -4.34 -2.48
C LYS A 114 -8.86 -3.59 -3.58
N ARG A 115 -7.55 -3.38 -3.46
CA ARG A 115 -6.72 -2.74 -4.51
C ARG A 115 -6.38 -3.69 -5.66
N ALA A 116 -6.09 -4.95 -5.35
CA ALA A 116 -5.69 -5.97 -6.31
C ALA A 116 -6.86 -6.67 -7.00
N HIS A 117 -8.12 -6.32 -6.73
CA HIS A 117 -9.29 -6.96 -7.35
C HIS A 117 -9.33 -6.88 -8.89
N TRP A 118 -8.55 -5.98 -9.49
CA TRP A 118 -8.38 -5.87 -10.95
C TRP A 118 -7.25 -6.75 -11.50
N VAL A 119 -6.30 -7.19 -10.66
CA VAL A 119 -5.13 -7.97 -11.08
C VAL A 119 -5.58 -9.38 -11.43
N GLY A 120 -5.52 -9.72 -12.72
CA GLY A 120 -6.01 -10.99 -13.25
C GLY A 120 -7.45 -10.98 -13.77
N SER A 121 -8.16 -9.84 -13.67
CA SER A 121 -9.44 -9.68 -14.37
C SER A 121 -9.17 -9.58 -15.87
N GLU A 122 -9.79 -10.45 -16.66
CA GLU A 122 -9.74 -10.34 -18.12
C GLU A 122 -10.37 -9.01 -18.55
N ILE A 123 -9.68 -8.28 -19.42
CA ILE A 123 -10.19 -7.02 -19.99
C ILE A 123 -11.40 -7.38 -20.84
N THR A 124 -12.59 -6.97 -20.41
CA THR A 124 -13.82 -7.22 -21.16
C THR A 124 -13.85 -6.36 -22.43
N ASN A 125 -14.56 -6.83 -23.45
CA ASN A 125 -14.68 -6.10 -24.73
C ASN A 125 -15.23 -4.67 -24.54
N ASP A 126 -16.09 -4.45 -23.55
CA ASP A 126 -16.66 -3.13 -23.22
C ASP A 126 -15.58 -2.11 -22.79
N VAL A 127 -14.56 -2.58 -22.06
CA VAL A 127 -13.42 -1.74 -21.65
C VAL A 127 -12.55 -1.41 -22.87
N VAL A 128 -12.33 -2.39 -23.77
CA VAL A 128 -11.59 -2.18 -25.02
C VAL A 128 -12.29 -1.16 -25.91
N GLU A 129 -13.62 -1.23 -26.00
CA GLU A 129 -14.42 -0.25 -26.75
C GLU A 129 -14.37 1.14 -26.11
N SER A 130 -14.47 1.24 -24.78
CA SER A 130 -14.33 2.51 -24.05
C SER A 130 -12.96 3.15 -24.24
N ILE A 131 -11.88 2.36 -24.25
CA ILE A 131 -10.52 2.85 -24.52
C ILE A 131 -10.42 3.39 -25.94
N LYS A 132 -10.95 2.65 -26.93
CA LYS A 132 -10.94 3.09 -28.34
C LYS A 132 -11.73 4.39 -28.54
N ASP A 133 -12.86 4.54 -27.87
CA ASP A 133 -13.68 5.74 -27.98
C ASP A 133 -13.05 6.94 -27.27
N ALA A 134 -12.40 6.73 -26.11
CA ALA A 134 -11.59 7.76 -25.46
C ALA A 134 -10.40 8.19 -26.33
N GLU A 135 -9.73 7.25 -27.02
CA GLU A 135 -8.62 7.53 -27.93
C GLU A 135 -9.07 8.34 -29.15
N LYS A 136 -10.20 7.98 -29.77
CA LYS A 136 -10.82 8.78 -30.84
C LYS A 136 -11.17 10.18 -30.35
N HIS A 137 -11.72 10.30 -29.14
CA HIS A 137 -12.07 11.58 -28.55
C HIS A 137 -10.84 12.46 -28.32
N LEU A 138 -9.74 11.88 -27.81
CA LEU A 138 -8.46 12.57 -27.66
C LEU A 138 -7.87 13.02 -29.00
N GLN A 139 -7.98 12.20 -30.06
CA GLN A 139 -7.55 12.59 -31.41
C GLN A 139 -8.37 13.76 -31.97
N ILE A 140 -9.67 13.83 -31.68
CA ILE A 140 -10.52 14.96 -32.08
C ILE A 140 -10.13 16.24 -31.32
N LEU A 141 -9.85 16.13 -30.02
CA LEU A 141 -9.50 17.28 -29.17
C LEU A 141 -8.05 17.75 -29.36
N ARG A 142 -7.15 16.86 -29.78
CA ARG A 142 -5.73 17.15 -30.05
C ARG A 142 -5.35 16.69 -31.46
N PRO A 143 -5.86 17.37 -32.52
CA PRO A 143 -5.53 17.00 -33.87
C PRO A 143 -4.04 17.22 -34.11
N VAL A 144 -3.31 16.13 -34.35
CA VAL A 144 -1.88 16.16 -34.65
C VAL A 144 -1.65 17.03 -35.88
N ARG A 145 -1.05 18.21 -35.68
CA ARG A 145 -0.79 19.16 -36.77
C ARG A 145 0.46 18.75 -37.51
N SER A 146 0.33 18.43 -38.80
CA SER A 146 1.49 18.30 -39.69
C SER A 146 1.74 19.62 -40.42
N LYS A 147 3.00 20.04 -40.52
CA LYS A 147 3.41 21.15 -41.38
C LYS A 147 4.62 20.70 -42.19
N ASN A 148 4.52 20.78 -43.52
CA ASN A 148 5.56 20.35 -44.48
C ASN A 148 5.99 18.87 -44.32
N GLY A 149 5.03 17.96 -44.11
CA GLY A 149 5.29 16.51 -44.08
C GLY A 149 5.99 15.99 -42.81
N LYS A 150 6.21 16.84 -41.80
CA LYS A 150 6.67 16.41 -40.47
C LYS A 150 5.52 16.47 -39.47
N ILE A 151 5.33 15.38 -38.75
CA ILE A 151 4.38 15.26 -37.63
C ILE A 151 4.98 16.01 -36.44
N LEU A 152 4.27 17.04 -35.95
CA LEU A 152 4.62 17.71 -34.70
C LEU A 152 3.86 17.00 -33.58
N GLU A 153 4.53 16.11 -32.87
CA GLU A 153 3.96 15.52 -31.65
C GLU A 153 4.01 16.57 -30.53
N GLU A 154 2.84 17.02 -30.08
CA GLU A 154 2.71 17.76 -28.83
C GLU A 154 2.89 16.77 -27.68
N GLY A 155 3.99 16.92 -26.91
CA GLY A 155 4.14 16.18 -25.66
C GLY A 155 2.99 16.47 -24.69
N ALA A 156 2.78 15.59 -23.70
CA ALA A 156 1.64 15.65 -22.77
C ALA A 156 1.43 16.99 -22.03
N SER A 157 2.46 17.85 -21.98
CA SER A 157 2.44 19.19 -21.40
C SER A 157 1.89 20.29 -22.33
N GLY A 158 1.60 20.01 -23.60
CA GLY A 158 1.17 21.01 -24.60
C GLY A 158 2.27 22.02 -25.01
N TYR A 159 3.52 21.82 -24.57
CA TYR A 159 4.64 22.69 -24.92
C TYR A 159 5.38 22.14 -26.12
N LEU A 160 5.39 22.89 -27.22
CA LEU A 160 6.22 22.62 -28.40
C LEU A 160 7.67 23.01 -28.07
N GLY A 161 8.43 22.09 -27.49
CA GLY A 161 9.88 22.24 -27.39
C GLY A 161 10.46 22.35 -28.80
N LYS A 162 11.06 23.50 -29.13
CA LYS A 162 11.90 23.60 -30.34
C LYS A 162 13.01 22.56 -30.20
N LYS A 163 13.07 21.60 -31.12
CA LYS A 163 14.27 20.77 -31.30
C LYS A 163 15.45 21.71 -31.62
N VAL A 164 16.47 21.68 -30.77
CA VAL A 164 17.83 22.12 -31.10
C VAL A 164 18.48 21.02 -31.94
#